data_AF-A0A4S8PB63-F1
#
_entry.id   AF-A0A4S8PB63-F1
#
_cell.length_a   1.000
_cell.length_b   1.000
_cell.length_c   1.000
_cell.angle_alpha   90.00
_cell.angle_beta   90.00
_cell.angle_gamma   90.00
#
_symmetry.space_group_name_H-M   'P 1'
#
loop_
_entity.id
_entity.type
_entity.pdbx_description
1 polymer ?
#
loop_
_entity_poly.entity_id
_entity_poly.type
_entity_poly.pdbx_seq_one_letter_code
_entity_poly.pdbx_strand_id
1 'polypeptide(L)'
;MSGFVYMMSDKPRGVIYTGVTSDLEGRIWEHRNEVRKGFTSRYHAKLLVWFEQHPNIVLAIRREKSLKRYLRDWKIKLIEGLNPTWLDLCDRIYEIENIYSPHPSSPQWSDYN
;
A
#
# COMPACT_ATOMS: atom_id res chain seq x y z
N MET A 1 14.98 -7.49 -5.90
CA MET A 1 14.31 -7.46 -4.59
C MET A 1 12.90 -6.93 -4.82
N SER A 2 11.88 -7.69 -4.41
CA SER A 2 10.47 -7.31 -4.51
C SER A 2 10.20 -6.04 -3.70
N GLY A 3 9.10 -5.35 -4.03
CA GLY A 3 8.66 -4.15 -3.32
C GLY A 3 7.16 -4.19 -3.09
N PHE A 4 6.69 -3.50 -2.06
CA PHE A 4 5.29 -3.42 -1.70
C PHE A 4 4.86 -1.96 -1.68
N VAL A 5 3.68 -1.69 -2.25
CA VAL A 5 2.94 -0.47 -1.98
C VAL A 5 1.83 -0.81 -1.02
N TYR A 6 1.62 0.02 -0.01
CA TYR A 6 0.64 -0.27 1.03
C TYR A 6 -0.15 0.98 1.41
N MET A 7 -1.36 0.76 1.91
CA MET A 7 -2.18 1.78 2.51
C MET A 7 -2.53 1.42 3.95
N MET A 8 -2.37 2.41 4.84
CA MET A 8 -2.78 2.30 6.23
C MET A 8 -3.90 3.29 6.54
N SER A 9 -4.77 2.91 7.47
CA SER A 9 -5.87 3.75 7.93
C SER A 9 -6.05 3.69 9.44
N ASP A 10 -6.71 4.70 9.99
CA ASP A 10 -7.13 4.75 11.40
C ASP A 10 -8.46 4.01 11.62
N LYS A 11 -9.36 4.05 10.62
CA LYS A 11 -10.70 3.44 10.66
C LYS A 11 -11.27 3.30 9.24
N PRO A 12 -12.37 2.56 9.04
CA PRO A 12 -13.02 2.45 7.74
C PRO A 12 -13.30 3.81 7.10
N ARG A 13 -12.82 4.02 5.87
CA ARG A 13 -12.92 5.28 5.09
C ARG A 13 -12.30 6.51 5.78
N GLY A 14 -11.45 6.31 6.79
CA GLY A 14 -10.73 7.33 7.54
C GLY A 14 -9.52 7.91 6.80
N VAL A 15 -8.49 8.36 7.52
CA VAL A 15 -7.24 8.83 6.90
C VAL A 15 -6.61 7.69 6.11
N ILE A 16 -6.13 7.97 4.91
CA ILE A 16 -5.45 6.97 4.07
C ILE A 16 -4.01 7.43 3.90
N TYR A 17 -3.10 6.76 4.61
CA TYR A 17 -1.67 6.87 4.38
C TYR A 17 -1.28 5.93 3.23
N THR A 18 -0.38 6.36 2.35
CA THR A 18 0.15 5.53 1.25
C THR A 18 1.67 5.54 1.31
N GLY A 19 2.29 4.37 1.32
CA GLY A 19 3.73 4.21 1.40
C GLY A 19 4.25 3.05 0.56
N VAL A 20 5.59 2.97 0.47
CA VAL A 20 6.31 1.91 -0.23
C VAL A 20 7.41 1.35 0.67
N THR A 21 7.68 0.04 0.58
CA THR A 21 8.71 -0.64 1.37
C THR A 21 9.17 -1.93 0.69
N SER A 22 10.39 -2.39 0.95
CA SER A 22 10.84 -3.75 0.59
C SER A 22 10.52 -4.78 1.67
N ASP A 23 10.19 -4.32 2.88
CA ASP A 23 9.81 -5.14 4.04
C ASP A 23 8.46 -4.59 4.57
N LEU A 24 7.38 -5.31 4.27
CA LEU A 24 6.01 -4.90 4.61
C LEU A 24 5.73 -5.07 6.10
N GLU A 25 6.08 -6.23 6.67
CA GLU A 25 5.87 -6.54 8.08
C GLU A 25 6.65 -5.61 9.01
N GLY A 26 7.94 -5.43 8.75
CA GLY A 26 8.76 -4.52 9.55
C GLY A 26 8.20 -3.10 9.50
N ARG A 27 7.68 -2.67 8.35
CA ARG A 27 7.06 -1.35 8.20
C ARG A 27 5.75 -1.21 8.97
N ILE A 28 4.89 -2.22 8.95
CA ILE A 28 3.64 -2.24 9.72
C ILE A 28 3.96 -2.21 11.22
N TRP A 29 4.93 -3.00 11.65
CA TRP A 29 5.40 -3.02 13.03
C TRP A 29 5.91 -1.64 13.47
N GLU A 30 6.72 -0.96 12.64
CA GLU A 30 7.19 0.39 12.91
C GLU A 30 6.02 1.39 13.09
N HIS A 31 4.99 1.31 12.25
CA HIS A 31 3.81 2.20 12.34
C HIS A 31 2.95 1.91 13.56
N ARG A 32 2.70 0.63 13.87
CA ARG A 32 1.91 0.22 15.05
C ARG A 32 2.56 0.63 16.37
N ASN A 33 3.90 0.51 16.43
CA ASN A 33 4.70 0.84 17.61
C ASN A 33 5.20 2.30 17.61
N GLU A 34 4.79 3.12 16.64
CA GLU A 34 5.14 4.54 16.53
C GLU A 34 6.66 4.80 16.59
N VAL A 35 7.46 3.85 16.10
CA VAL A 35 8.93 3.87 16.15
C VAL A 35 9.49 5.07 15.41
N ARG A 36 8.82 5.48 14.32
CA ARG A 36 9.14 6.69 13.58
C ARG A 36 8.15 7.79 13.93
N LYS A 37 8.63 8.84 14.60
CA LYS A 37 7.84 10.07 14.82
C LYS A 37 7.57 10.76 13.47
N GLY A 38 6.31 10.95 13.10
CA GLY A 38 5.91 11.49 11.79
C GLY A 38 4.39 11.51 11.54
N PHE A 39 3.97 11.63 10.27
CA PHE A 39 2.56 11.77 9.85
C PHE A 39 1.66 10.63 10.36
N THR A 40 2.12 9.38 10.37
CA THR A 40 1.32 8.24 10.84
C THR A 40 1.13 8.20 12.36
N SER A 41 2.07 8.76 13.14
CA SER A 41 1.89 8.99 14.58
C SER A 41 0.84 10.06 14.87
N ARG A 42 0.73 11.10 14.02
CA ARG A 42 -0.27 12.18 14.19
C ARG A 42 -1.71 11.73 13.93
N TYR A 43 -1.92 10.75 13.06
CA TYR A 43 -3.26 10.31 12.64
C TYR A 43 -3.61 8.88 13.08
N HIS A 44 -2.74 8.21 13.85
CA HIS A 44 -2.94 6.83 14.34
C HIS A 44 -3.35 5.82 13.25
N ALA A 45 -2.82 5.97 12.03
CA ALA A 45 -3.11 5.05 10.92
C ALA A 45 -2.37 3.71 11.12
N LYS A 46 -2.93 2.83 11.95
CA LYS A 46 -2.32 1.57 12.41
C LYS A 46 -2.85 0.32 11.71
N LEU A 47 -3.98 0.43 10.99
CA LEU A 47 -4.61 -0.69 10.31
C LEU A 47 -4.03 -0.83 8.90
N LEU A 48 -3.50 -2.00 8.54
CA LEU A 48 -3.16 -2.29 7.15
C LEU A 48 -4.46 -2.59 6.41
N VAL A 49 -4.89 -1.72 5.49
CA VAL A 49 -6.19 -1.90 4.82
C VAL A 49 -6.06 -2.37 3.38
N TRP A 50 -4.88 -2.20 2.77
CA TRP A 50 -4.59 -2.60 1.40
C TRP A 50 -3.08 -2.68 1.18
N PHE A 51 -2.63 -3.61 0.35
CA PHE A 51 -1.24 -3.67 -0.14
C PHE A 51 -1.19 -4.30 -1.52
N GLU A 52 -0.17 -3.98 -2.32
CA GLU A 52 0.09 -4.53 -3.66
C GLU A 52 1.57 -4.91 -3.77
N GLN A 53 1.84 -6.14 -4.22
CA GLN A 53 3.18 -6.69 -4.38
C GLN A 53 3.73 -6.44 -5.78
N HIS A 54 4.95 -5.93 -5.87
CA HIS A 54 5.65 -5.64 -7.12
C HIS A 54 6.92 -6.49 -7.25
N PRO A 55 7.31 -6.85 -8.48
CA PRO A 55 8.50 -7.66 -8.72
C PRO A 55 9.80 -6.90 -8.41
N ASN A 56 9.76 -5.57 -8.39
CA ASN A 56 10.87 -4.75 -7.94
C ASN A 56 10.42 -3.45 -7.25
N ILE A 57 11.31 -2.88 -6.43
CA ILE A 57 11.06 -1.66 -5.68
C ILE A 57 10.84 -0.42 -6.57
N VAL A 58 11.43 -0.37 -7.77
CA VAL A 58 11.27 0.77 -8.70
C VAL A 58 9.83 0.87 -9.18
N LEU A 59 9.22 -0.25 -9.55
CA LEU A 59 7.80 -0.30 -9.92
C LEU A 59 6.89 0.04 -8.75
N ALA A 60 7.21 -0.43 -7.55
CA ALA A 60 6.47 -0.08 -6.34
C ALA A 60 6.54 1.44 -6.07
N ILE A 61 7.70 2.07 -6.21
CA ILE A 61 7.86 3.53 -6.07
C ILE A 61 7.03 4.27 -7.13
N ARG A 62 7.04 3.82 -8.39
CA ARG A 62 6.22 4.43 -9.45
C ARG A 62 4.73 4.33 -9.11
N ARG A 63 4.28 3.17 -8.66
CA ARG A 63 2.89 2.95 -8.25
C ARG A 63 2.49 3.81 -7.06
N GLU A 64 3.33 3.90 -6.03
CA GLU A 64 3.11 4.76 -4.86
C GLU A 64 2.93 6.23 -5.27
N LYS A 65 3.79 6.74 -6.16
CA LYS A 65 3.66 8.10 -6.71
C LYS A 65 2.36 8.30 -7.48
N SER A 66 1.90 7.31 -8.24
CA SER A 66 0.60 7.35 -8.93
C SER A 66 -0.56 7.35 -7.94
N LEU A 67 -0.55 6.45 -6.96
CA LEU A 67 -1.59 6.36 -5.95
C LEU A 67 -1.67 7.63 -5.11
N LYS A 68 -0.55 8.28 -4.77
CA LYS A 68 -0.57 9.57 -4.07
C LYS A 68 -1.35 10.66 -4.81
N ARG A 69 -1.39 10.64 -6.14
CA ARG A 69 -2.17 11.57 -6.99
C ARG A 69 -3.63 11.17 -7.18
N TYR A 70 -4.01 9.94 -6.83
CA TYR A 70 -5.39 9.49 -6.97
C TYR A 70 -6.31 10.30 -6.07
N LEU A 71 -7.51 10.58 -6.59
CA LEU A 71 -8.61 11.07 -5.79
C LEU A 71 -8.90 10.07 -4.66
N ARG A 72 -9.37 10.61 -3.53
CA ARG A 72 -9.67 9.82 -2.33
C ARG A 72 -10.63 8.67 -2.64
N ASP A 73 -11.68 8.92 -3.40
CA ASP A 73 -12.69 7.92 -3.74
C ASP A 73 -12.12 6.75 -4.56
N TRP A 74 -11.09 7.00 -5.37
CA TRP A 74 -10.43 5.95 -6.14
C TRP A 74 -9.58 5.05 -5.24
N LYS A 75 -8.94 5.63 -4.22
CA LYS A 75 -8.25 4.84 -3.18
C LYS A 75 -9.24 4.00 -2.37
N ILE A 76 -10.38 4.57 -2.01
CA ILE A 76 -11.45 3.83 -1.32
C ILE A 76 -11.94 2.66 -2.17
N LYS A 77 -12.19 2.88 -3.47
CA LYS A 77 -12.57 1.79 -4.39
C LYS A 77 -11.51 0.70 -4.50
N LEU A 78 -10.23 1.06 -4.53
CA LEU A 78 -9.13 0.08 -4.50
C LEU A 78 -9.12 -0.73 -3.20
N ILE A 79 -9.26 -0.06 -2.05
CA ILE A 79 -9.31 -0.71 -0.74
C ILE A 79 -10.51 -1.65 -0.67
N GLU A 80 -11.71 -1.17 -1.01
CA GLU A 80 -12.96 -1.95 -0.91
C GLU A 80 -13.03 -3.09 -1.93
N GLY A 81 -12.33 -2.98 -3.07
CA GLY A 81 -12.20 -4.08 -4.03
C GLY A 81 -11.41 -5.28 -3.49
N LEU A 82 -10.45 -5.04 -2.59
CA LEU A 82 -9.64 -6.09 -1.94
C LEU A 82 -10.18 -6.47 -0.55
N ASN A 83 -10.62 -5.48 0.20
CA ASN A 83 -10.97 -5.55 1.62
C ASN A 83 -12.27 -4.76 1.88
N PRO A 84 -13.44 -5.29 1.47
CA PRO A 84 -14.73 -4.59 1.61
C PRO A 84 -15.08 -4.23 3.05
N THR A 85 -14.60 -5.04 4.00
CA THR A 85 -14.85 -4.90 5.44
C THR A 85 -13.83 -4.01 6.15
N TRP A 86 -12.82 -3.49 5.45
CA TRP A 86 -11.76 -2.66 6.04
C TRP A 86 -11.06 -3.31 7.25
N LEU A 87 -10.95 -4.65 7.23
CA LEU A 87 -10.28 -5.39 8.29
C LEU A 87 -8.79 -5.09 8.26
N ASP A 88 -8.13 -5.21 9.40
CA ASP A 88 -6.68 -5.16 9.44
C ASP A 88 -6.11 -6.42 8.77
N LEU A 89 -5.39 -6.21 7.68
CA LEU A 89 -4.82 -7.27 6.86
C LEU A 89 -3.48 -7.76 7.39
N CYS A 90 -2.94 -7.17 8.46
CA CYS A 90 -1.61 -7.54 8.98
C CYS A 90 -1.45 -9.03 9.26
N ASP A 91 -2.47 -9.68 9.82
CA ASP A 91 -2.42 -11.11 10.16
C ASP A 91 -2.79 -12.00 8.95
N ARG A 92 -3.17 -11.39 7.83
CA ARG A 92 -3.65 -12.05 6.61
C ARG A 92 -2.76 -11.77 5.40
N ILE A 93 -1.58 -11.18 5.60
CA ILE A 93 -0.65 -10.82 4.51
C ILE A 93 -0.35 -12.04 3.63
N TYR A 94 -0.15 -13.20 4.25
CA TYR A 94 0.17 -14.46 3.55
C TYR A 94 -1.03 -15.15 2.91
N GLU A 95 -2.25 -14.70 3.18
CA GLU A 95 -3.48 -15.24 2.61
C GLU A 95 -3.98 -14.46 1.40
N ILE A 96 -3.38 -13.29 1.12
CA ILE A 96 -3.88 -12.32 0.15
C ILE A 96 -2.87 -12.14 -0.98
N GLU A 97 -3.25 -12.58 -2.17
CA GLU A 97 -2.52 -12.28 -3.40
C GLU A 97 -3.08 -11.01 -4.05
N ASN A 98 -2.36 -9.90 -3.91
CA ASN A 98 -2.62 -8.68 -4.68
C ASN A 98 -1.36 -8.27 -5.43
N ILE A 99 -1.13 -8.92 -6.56
CA ILE A 99 0.09 -8.76 -7.35
C ILE A 99 -0.11 -7.65 -8.38
N TYR A 100 0.91 -6.79 -8.52
CA TYR A 100 0.95 -5.75 -9.54
C TYR A 100 0.73 -6.35 -10.93
N SER A 101 -0.41 -5.98 -11.52
CA SER A 101 -0.82 -6.43 -12.84
C SER A 101 -0.95 -5.19 -13.74
N PRO A 102 0.11 -4.82 -14.49
CA PRO A 102 0.02 -3.70 -15.43
C PRO A 102 -0.97 -4.02 -16.54
N HIS A 103 -1.67 -3.00 -17.04
CA HIS A 103 -2.41 -3.13 -18.29
C HIS A 103 -1.41 -3.53 -19.42
N PRO A 104 -1.80 -4.36 -20.40
CA PRO A 104 -0.89 -4.81 -21.46
C PRO A 104 -0.19 -3.68 -22.25
N SER A 105 -0.80 -2.50 -22.31
CA SER A 105 -0.22 -1.30 -22.93
C SER A 105 0.62 -0.44 -21.98
N SER A 106 0.81 -0.85 -20.73
CA SER A 106 1.67 -0.13 -19.79
C SER A 106 3.12 -0.29 -20.23
N PRO A 107 3.90 0.80 -20.33
CA PRO A 107 5.30 0.72 -20.71
C PRO A 107 6.06 -0.21 -19.75
N GLN A 108 6.69 -1.25 -20.31
CA GLN A 108 7.54 -2.16 -19.58
C GLN A 108 8.88 -1.48 -19.26
N TRP A 109 9.62 -2.03 -18.30
CA TRP A 109 10.95 -1.51 -17.96
C TRP A 109 11.91 -1.51 -19.16
N SER A 110 11.77 -2.49 -20.06
CA SER A 110 12.49 -2.56 -21.35
C SER A 110 12.27 -1.33 -22.22
N ASP A 111 11.15 -0.62 -22.07
CA ASP A 111 10.75 0.46 -22.97
C ASP A 111 11.39 1.81 -22.59
N TYR A 112 12.13 1.84 -21.48
CA TYR A 112 12.83 3.03 -20.97
C TYR A 112 14.35 2.92 -21.09
N ASN A 113 14.88 1.85 -21.71
CA ASN A 113 16.30 1.67 -21.99
C ASN A 113 16.57 1.76 -23.50
#